data_AF-A0A9P8FRE5-F1
#
_entry.id   AF-A0A9P8FRE5-F1
#
_cell.length_a   1.000
_cell.length_b   1.000
_cell.length_c   1.000
_cell.angle_alpha   90.00
_cell.angle_beta   90.00
_cell.angle_gamma   90.00
#
_symmetry.space_group_name_H-M   'P 1'
#
loop_
_entity.id
_entity.type
_entity.pdbx_description
1 polymer ?
#
loop_
_entity_poly.entity_id
_entity_poly.type
_entity_poly.pdbx_seq_one_letter_code
_entity_poly.pdbx_strand_id
1 'polypeptide(L)'
;MQPSSRGFAAPGQMRRPTGQGPMYAAGHQAHAPAISQAAQAQQQQDELRRREAARRQARKPTDLDIDDDLAEATITDAAILYRKLRDQEKRLDAIMTKKRLDILEGTSGQMPSEGVLRLFISNTAEGQPWQMANDGNAGFNEDGTFDFADNNQARYRVKIEGKLLEGSDDVTEDSELKSTLPPMAPIKMSHFFKRVTVDFNRPAALQSNDFNKIEWIKKDGEPDVDCIAFGRKSDEELQVTINLYLDEQPERFKLSPPLAWLLDMDTATRADVVQGIWDYARLFKLTDPEDERRVTCD
;
A
#
# COMPACT_ATOMS: atom_id res chain seq x y z
N MET A 1 -61.88 -13.31 25.23
CA MET A 1 -61.24 -14.29 24.33
C MET A 1 -60.28 -13.55 23.41
N GLN A 2 -58.98 -13.78 23.57
CA GLN A 2 -57.94 -13.54 22.55
C GLN A 2 -57.68 -14.88 21.81
N PRO A 3 -56.83 -14.98 20.76
CA PRO A 3 -56.14 -13.96 19.95
C PRO A 3 -56.32 -14.21 18.42
N SER A 4 -55.68 -13.39 17.57
CA SER A 4 -55.38 -13.77 16.18
C SER A 4 -54.02 -13.24 15.75
N SER A 5 -53.16 -14.15 15.33
CA SER A 5 -51.82 -13.93 14.76
C SER A 5 -51.84 -14.30 13.27
N ARG A 6 -51.26 -13.44 12.42
CA ARG A 6 -51.01 -13.72 11.00
C ARG A 6 -49.51 -13.96 10.79
N GLY A 7 -49.17 -15.13 10.26
CA GLY A 7 -47.86 -15.42 9.66
C GLY A 7 -47.92 -15.21 8.14
N PHE A 8 -46.81 -14.80 7.55
CA PHE A 8 -46.60 -14.70 6.10
C PHE A 8 -45.44 -15.58 5.66
N ALA A 9 -45.61 -16.14 4.47
CA ALA A 9 -44.83 -17.21 3.84
C ALA A 9 -43.58 -16.73 3.08
N ALA A 10 -42.66 -17.67 2.84
CA ALA A 10 -41.46 -17.52 2.02
C ALA A 10 -41.73 -17.65 0.50
N PRO A 11 -40.94 -17.02 -0.38
CA PRO A 11 -40.75 -17.44 -1.77
C PRO A 11 -39.41 -18.22 -1.89
N GLY A 12 -39.17 -19.19 -2.76
CA GLY A 12 -39.73 -19.50 -4.07
C GLY A 12 -38.55 -19.74 -5.03
N GLN A 13 -38.19 -21.01 -5.26
CA GLN A 13 -37.07 -21.45 -6.11
C GLN A 13 -37.34 -21.19 -7.61
N MET A 14 -36.35 -20.65 -8.34
CA MET A 14 -36.39 -20.48 -9.81
C MET A 14 -35.83 -21.70 -10.56
N ARG A 15 -36.57 -22.06 -11.63
CA ARG A 15 -36.29 -23.14 -12.60
C ARG A 15 -35.23 -22.75 -13.64
N ARG A 16 -34.48 -23.76 -14.10
CA ARG A 16 -33.62 -23.76 -15.32
C ARG A 16 -34.45 -23.95 -16.60
N PRO A 17 -33.98 -23.47 -17.76
CA PRO A 17 -34.40 -23.95 -19.07
C PRO A 17 -33.36 -24.90 -19.72
N THR A 18 -33.87 -25.92 -20.38
CA THR A 18 -33.19 -26.93 -21.21
C THR A 18 -32.99 -26.48 -22.66
N GLY A 19 -31.86 -26.82 -23.26
CA GLY A 19 -31.64 -26.78 -24.72
C GLY A 19 -30.60 -27.84 -25.14
N GLN A 20 -30.93 -28.66 -26.14
CA GLN A 20 -30.14 -29.76 -26.72
C GLN A 20 -29.57 -29.37 -28.10
N GLY A 21 -28.33 -29.78 -28.39
CA GLY A 21 -27.76 -29.89 -29.74
C GLY A 21 -26.26 -30.30 -29.71
N PRO A 22 -25.73 -31.13 -30.64
CA PRO A 22 -24.74 -32.15 -30.27
C PRO A 22 -23.39 -32.20 -31.06
N MET A 23 -22.41 -32.92 -30.47
CA MET A 23 -21.12 -33.49 -30.97
C MET A 23 -20.04 -32.47 -31.45
N TYR A 24 -18.71 -32.58 -31.23
CA TYR A 24 -17.77 -33.70 -31.14
C TYR A 24 -16.41 -33.26 -30.51
N ALA A 25 -15.75 -34.20 -29.81
CA ALA A 25 -14.29 -34.44 -29.69
C ALA A 25 -13.32 -33.57 -28.85
N ALA A 26 -12.35 -34.33 -28.29
CA ALA A 26 -11.02 -34.00 -27.77
C ALA A 26 -10.90 -33.53 -26.30
N GLY A 27 -10.16 -34.33 -25.52
CA GLY A 27 -9.99 -34.19 -24.07
C GLY A 27 -9.04 -33.08 -23.63
N HIS A 28 -8.91 -32.98 -22.32
CA HIS A 28 -7.70 -32.80 -21.49
C HIS A 28 -8.19 -32.43 -20.07
N GLN A 29 -8.03 -33.35 -19.12
CA GLN A 29 -8.23 -33.08 -17.70
C GLN A 29 -7.11 -32.15 -17.21
N ALA A 30 -7.46 -30.93 -16.82
CA ALA A 30 -6.58 -30.04 -16.06
C ALA A 30 -7.15 -29.88 -14.64
N HIS A 31 -6.50 -30.53 -13.67
CA HIS A 31 -6.73 -30.34 -12.24
C HIS A 31 -6.04 -29.04 -11.79
N ALA A 32 -6.80 -27.97 -11.51
CA ALA A 32 -6.50 -26.97 -10.46
C ALA A 32 -7.61 -25.88 -10.40
N PRO A 33 -8.52 -25.96 -9.40
CA PRO A 33 -8.70 -24.79 -8.52
C PRO A 33 -8.83 -25.16 -7.03
N ALA A 34 -8.61 -26.43 -6.67
CA ALA A 34 -8.90 -26.96 -5.33
C ALA A 34 -8.04 -26.38 -4.19
N ILE A 35 -6.87 -25.83 -4.50
CA ILE A 35 -5.95 -25.29 -3.47
C ILE A 35 -6.50 -23.97 -2.87
N SER A 36 -7.24 -23.18 -3.66
CA SER A 36 -7.84 -21.91 -3.19
C SER A 36 -9.05 -22.12 -2.28
N GLN A 37 -9.89 -23.11 -2.57
CA GLN A 37 -11.08 -23.42 -1.77
C GLN A 37 -10.71 -24.09 -0.44
N ALA A 38 -9.65 -24.91 -0.41
CA ALA A 38 -9.17 -25.53 0.82
C ALA A 38 -8.63 -24.49 1.81
N ALA A 39 -7.89 -23.48 1.33
CA ALA A 39 -7.37 -22.40 2.17
C ALA A 39 -8.49 -21.52 2.78
N GLN A 40 -9.53 -21.22 1.99
CA GLN A 40 -10.70 -20.47 2.47
C GLN A 40 -11.54 -21.25 3.49
N ALA A 41 -11.69 -22.56 3.31
CA ALA A 41 -12.39 -23.42 4.26
C ALA A 41 -11.64 -23.50 5.61
N GLN A 42 -10.30 -23.51 5.57
CA GLN A 42 -9.46 -23.58 6.77
C GLN A 42 -9.52 -22.28 7.59
N GLN A 43 -9.54 -21.11 6.93
CA GLN A 43 -9.73 -19.81 7.60
C GLN A 43 -11.11 -19.69 8.27
N GLN A 44 -12.19 -20.13 7.61
CA GLN A 44 -13.52 -20.12 8.23
C GLN A 44 -13.61 -21.06 9.43
N GLN A 45 -12.92 -22.21 9.39
CA GLN A 45 -12.92 -23.16 10.50
C GLN A 45 -12.14 -22.64 11.72
N ASP A 46 -11.05 -21.89 11.51
CA ASP A 46 -10.29 -21.24 12.59
C ASP A 46 -11.04 -20.06 13.21
N GLU A 47 -11.77 -19.28 12.40
CA GLU A 47 -12.61 -18.19 12.90
C GLU A 47 -13.78 -18.71 13.74
N LEU A 48 -14.42 -19.79 13.31
CA LEU A 48 -15.46 -20.49 14.09
C LEU A 48 -14.90 -21.06 15.40
N ARG A 49 -13.69 -21.64 15.38
CA ARG A 49 -13.00 -22.11 16.60
C ARG A 49 -12.66 -20.96 17.55
N ARG A 50 -12.18 -19.82 17.04
CA ARG A 50 -11.95 -18.61 17.86
C ARG A 50 -13.24 -18.09 18.47
N ARG A 51 -14.33 -18.05 17.71
CA ARG A 51 -15.64 -17.60 18.19
C ARG A 51 -16.22 -18.55 19.23
N GLU A 52 -16.07 -19.85 19.05
CA GLU A 52 -16.43 -20.84 20.08
C GLU A 52 -15.57 -20.73 21.33
N ALA A 53 -14.26 -20.53 21.20
CA ALA A 53 -13.35 -20.36 22.33
C ALA A 53 -13.69 -19.09 23.13
N ALA A 54 -13.98 -17.97 22.45
CA ALA A 54 -14.45 -16.73 23.07
C ALA A 54 -15.79 -16.93 23.79
N ARG A 55 -16.74 -17.68 23.19
CA ARG A 55 -18.01 -18.05 23.87
C ARG A 55 -17.78 -18.95 25.08
N ARG A 56 -16.78 -19.84 25.07
CA ARG A 56 -16.43 -20.68 26.23
C ARG A 56 -15.73 -19.88 27.33
N GLN A 57 -14.91 -18.89 26.98
CA GLN A 57 -14.30 -17.97 27.96
C GLN A 57 -15.34 -17.03 28.59
N ALA A 58 -16.27 -16.48 27.80
CA ALA A 58 -17.34 -15.61 28.30
C ALA A 58 -18.37 -16.33 29.19
N ARG A 59 -18.44 -17.68 29.14
CA ARG A 59 -19.29 -18.48 30.02
C ARG A 59 -18.67 -18.77 31.38
N LYS A 60 -17.37 -18.47 31.57
CA LYS A 60 -16.73 -18.57 32.88
C LYS A 60 -17.07 -17.31 33.67
N PRO A 61 -17.62 -17.42 34.89
CA PRO A 61 -17.74 -16.30 35.79
C PRO A 61 -16.39 -15.58 35.86
N THR A 62 -16.36 -14.34 35.41
CA THR A 62 -15.14 -13.50 35.42
C THR A 62 -15.07 -12.70 36.72
N ASP A 63 -16.07 -12.89 37.57
CA ASP A 63 -16.22 -12.16 38.80
C ASP A 63 -15.37 -12.79 39.91
N LEU A 64 -14.59 -11.94 40.55
CA LEU A 64 -13.69 -12.24 41.66
C LEU A 64 -14.11 -11.44 42.91
N ASP A 65 -15.34 -10.93 42.94
CA ASP A 65 -15.90 -10.22 44.08
C ASP A 65 -16.14 -11.16 45.28
N ILE A 66 -15.68 -10.71 46.46
CA ILE A 66 -15.89 -11.38 47.74
C ILE A 66 -17.08 -10.70 48.43
N ASP A 67 -18.12 -11.48 48.72
CA ASP A 67 -19.32 -11.02 49.44
C ASP A 67 -18.97 -10.37 50.79
N ASP A 68 -19.70 -9.31 51.15
CA ASP A 68 -19.46 -8.50 52.34
C ASP A 68 -19.60 -9.30 53.65
N ASP A 69 -20.57 -10.21 53.74
CA ASP A 69 -20.78 -11.08 54.91
C ASP A 69 -19.60 -12.01 55.16
N LEU A 70 -18.93 -12.47 54.08
CA LEU A 70 -17.73 -13.31 54.17
C LEU A 70 -16.49 -12.48 54.50
N ALA A 71 -16.44 -11.23 54.05
CA ALA A 71 -15.37 -10.30 54.40
C ALA A 71 -15.34 -9.99 55.92
N GLU A 72 -16.51 -9.81 56.55
CA GLU A 72 -16.64 -9.57 57.99
C GLU A 72 -16.37 -10.83 58.84
N ALA A 73 -16.67 -12.02 58.31
CA ALA A 73 -16.41 -13.29 58.99
C ALA A 73 -14.92 -13.70 59.00
N THR A 74 -14.06 -13.03 58.20
CA THR A 74 -12.61 -13.32 58.24
C THR A 74 -11.95 -12.71 59.47
N ILE A 75 -11.11 -13.49 60.15
CA ILE A 75 -10.48 -13.16 61.44
C ILE A 75 -9.49 -11.97 61.35
N THR A 76 -9.17 -11.48 60.15
CA THR A 76 -8.12 -10.47 59.89
C THR A 76 -8.51 -9.53 58.74
N ASP A 77 -7.77 -8.42 58.60
CA ASP A 77 -7.87 -7.40 57.53
C ASP A 77 -7.65 -7.95 56.09
N ALA A 78 -7.63 -9.26 55.90
CA ALA A 78 -7.30 -9.96 54.66
C ALA A 78 -8.29 -9.64 53.53
N ALA A 79 -9.59 -9.55 53.82
CA ALA A 79 -10.60 -9.21 52.82
C ALA A 79 -10.46 -7.76 52.31
N ILE A 80 -10.07 -6.83 53.19
CA ILE A 80 -9.80 -5.43 52.85
C ILE A 80 -8.52 -5.31 52.02
N LEU A 81 -7.46 -6.04 52.39
CA LEU A 81 -6.21 -6.11 51.60
C LEU A 81 -6.44 -6.72 50.22
N TYR A 82 -7.31 -7.74 50.11
CA TYR A 82 -7.67 -8.33 48.82
C TYR A 82 -8.39 -7.33 47.91
N ARG A 83 -9.37 -6.57 48.43
CA ARG A 83 -10.04 -5.49 47.67
C ARG A 83 -9.02 -4.45 47.20
N LYS A 84 -8.12 -4.03 48.08
CA LYS A 84 -7.06 -3.07 47.75
C LYS A 84 -6.11 -3.58 46.67
N LEU A 85 -5.70 -4.85 46.73
CA LEU A 85 -4.86 -5.48 45.70
C LEU A 85 -5.59 -5.56 44.36
N ARG A 86 -6.88 -5.90 44.36
CA ARG A 86 -7.69 -5.96 43.13
C ARG A 86 -7.94 -4.58 42.53
N ASP A 87 -8.13 -3.55 43.34
CA ASP A 87 -8.21 -2.17 42.84
C ASP A 87 -6.88 -1.70 42.23
N GLN A 88 -5.76 -2.12 42.84
CA GLN A 88 -4.43 -1.89 42.27
C GLN A 88 -4.22 -2.63 40.96
N GLU A 89 -4.65 -3.89 40.85
CA GLU A 89 -4.62 -4.68 39.62
C GLU A 89 -5.46 -4.03 38.51
N LYS A 90 -6.72 -3.69 38.79
CA LYS A 90 -7.60 -2.96 37.86
C LYS A 90 -6.95 -1.66 37.35
N ARG A 91 -6.28 -0.92 38.25
CA ARG A 91 -5.56 0.31 37.90
C ARG A 91 -4.33 0.02 37.04
N LEU A 92 -3.57 -1.03 37.35
CA LEU A 92 -2.42 -1.44 36.55
C LEU A 92 -2.84 -1.88 35.15
N ASP A 93 -3.88 -2.69 35.04
CA ASP A 93 -4.44 -3.11 33.75
C ASP A 93 -4.94 -1.92 32.93
N ALA A 94 -5.63 -0.96 33.55
CA ALA A 94 -6.04 0.27 32.89
C ALA A 94 -4.85 1.09 32.38
N ILE A 95 -3.77 1.18 33.17
CA ILE A 95 -2.53 1.87 32.76
C ILE A 95 -1.80 1.10 31.65
N MET A 96 -1.72 -0.22 31.73
CA MET A 96 -1.05 -1.04 30.72
C MET A 96 -1.77 -1.00 29.39
N THR A 97 -3.11 -1.14 29.39
CA THR A 97 -3.92 -1.03 28.18
C THR A 97 -3.83 0.36 27.56
N LYS A 98 -3.92 1.42 28.38
CA LYS A 98 -3.67 2.79 27.92
C LYS A 98 -2.27 2.94 27.33
N LYS A 99 -1.22 2.53 28.03
CA LYS A 99 0.16 2.68 27.56
C LYS A 99 0.42 1.88 26.28
N ARG A 100 -0.22 0.73 26.13
CA ARG A 100 -0.17 -0.06 24.90
C ARG A 100 -0.81 0.69 23.72
N LEU A 101 -1.94 1.35 23.94
CA LEU A 101 -2.57 2.20 22.93
C LEU A 101 -1.70 3.42 22.62
N ASP A 102 -1.18 4.10 23.64
CA ASP A 102 -0.29 5.26 23.47
C ASP A 102 0.99 4.88 22.69
N ILE A 103 1.55 3.68 22.91
CA ILE A 103 2.71 3.19 22.15
C ILE A 103 2.30 2.93 20.70
N LEU A 104 1.17 2.25 20.47
CA LEU A 104 0.67 1.96 19.14
C LEU A 104 0.43 3.26 18.34
N GLU A 105 -0.16 4.26 18.99
CA GLU A 105 -0.39 5.60 18.44
C GLU A 105 0.93 6.36 18.24
N GLY A 106 1.84 6.32 19.21
CA GLY A 106 3.14 7.00 19.15
C GLY A 106 4.13 6.43 18.13
N THR A 107 4.09 5.12 17.85
CA THR A 107 4.93 4.52 16.81
C THR A 107 4.53 4.89 15.39
N SER A 108 3.36 5.50 15.19
CA SER A 108 2.95 6.02 13.88
C SER A 108 3.73 7.26 13.43
N GLY A 109 4.46 7.90 14.35
CA GLY A 109 5.30 9.07 14.09
C GLY A 109 6.79 8.79 14.20
N GLN A 110 7.32 7.75 13.52
CA GLN A 110 8.78 7.67 13.34
C GLN A 110 9.26 9.00 12.74
N MET A 111 10.26 9.64 13.37
CA MET A 111 10.81 10.89 12.87
C MET A 111 11.24 10.71 11.42
N PRO A 112 10.85 11.63 10.51
CA PRO A 112 11.23 11.52 9.11
C PRO A 112 12.75 11.62 9.03
N SER A 113 13.41 10.56 8.57
CA SER A 113 14.79 10.64 8.14
C SER A 113 14.79 11.29 6.76
N GLU A 114 15.44 12.44 6.65
CA GLU A 114 15.74 13.01 5.34
C GLU A 114 16.91 12.25 4.70
N GLY A 115 16.88 12.15 3.37
CA GLY A 115 17.91 11.47 2.60
C GLY A 115 17.82 11.89 1.14
N VAL A 116 18.94 11.87 0.43
CA VAL A 116 18.99 12.28 -0.96
C VAL A 116 19.02 11.04 -1.84
N LEU A 117 17.93 10.79 -2.57
CA LEU A 117 17.87 9.73 -3.58
C LEU A 117 18.46 10.24 -4.91
N ARG A 118 19.55 9.64 -5.37
CA ARG A 118 20.13 9.95 -6.69
C ARG A 118 19.60 8.97 -7.73
N LEU A 119 19.06 9.52 -8.82
CA LEU A 119 18.56 8.75 -9.96
C LEU A 119 19.53 8.82 -11.15
N PHE A 120 19.79 7.68 -11.77
CA PHE A 120 20.58 7.54 -12.99
C PHE A 120 19.67 7.00 -14.10
N ILE A 121 19.58 7.73 -15.21
CA ILE A 121 18.82 7.33 -16.38
C ILE A 121 19.83 7.12 -17.51
N SER A 122 20.01 5.87 -17.94
CA SER A 122 20.93 5.52 -19.02
C SER A 122 20.17 4.86 -20.16
N ASN A 123 20.54 5.19 -21.40
CA ASN A 123 20.07 4.51 -22.60
C ASN A 123 21.21 3.69 -23.20
N THR A 124 20.97 2.39 -23.42
CA THR A 124 21.89 1.49 -24.11
C THR A 124 21.24 1.07 -25.42
N ALA A 125 21.85 1.47 -26.55
CA ALA A 125 21.38 1.11 -27.88
C ALA A 125 22.28 0.02 -28.50
N GLU A 126 21.67 -0.96 -29.12
CA GLU A 126 22.34 -2.10 -29.76
C GLU A 126 21.69 -2.38 -31.13
N GLY A 127 22.47 -2.83 -32.10
CA GLY A 127 21.96 -3.13 -33.44
C GLY A 127 21.56 -1.89 -34.26
N GLN A 128 22.06 -0.71 -33.89
CA GLN A 128 21.71 0.52 -34.61
C GLN A 128 22.46 0.62 -35.95
N PRO A 129 21.87 1.25 -36.98
CA PRO A 129 22.50 1.34 -38.31
C PRO A 129 23.90 1.96 -38.29
N TRP A 130 24.14 2.94 -37.42
CA TRP A 130 25.46 3.58 -37.25
C TRP A 130 26.49 2.68 -36.54
N GLN A 131 26.06 1.67 -35.77
CA GLN A 131 26.96 0.66 -35.18
C GLN A 131 27.39 -0.34 -36.27
N MET A 132 26.43 -0.82 -37.05
CA MET A 132 26.67 -1.78 -38.15
C MET A 132 27.54 -1.16 -39.26
N ALA A 133 27.43 0.16 -39.49
CA ALA A 133 28.27 0.87 -40.45
C ALA A 133 29.76 0.93 -40.04
N ASN A 134 30.08 0.83 -38.75
CA ASN A 134 31.44 0.96 -38.24
C ASN A 134 32.15 -0.39 -38.05
N ASP A 135 31.41 -1.47 -37.86
CA ASP A 135 31.95 -2.83 -37.66
C ASP A 135 32.35 -3.53 -38.96
N GLY A 136 32.22 -2.88 -40.14
CA GLY A 136 32.68 -3.40 -41.44
C GLY A 136 31.95 -4.67 -41.94
N ASN A 137 31.15 -5.31 -41.10
CA ASN A 137 30.35 -6.49 -41.39
C ASN A 137 28.92 -6.08 -41.75
N ALA A 138 28.78 -5.37 -42.87
CA ALA A 138 27.49 -4.99 -43.40
C ALA A 138 26.76 -6.24 -43.95
N GLY A 139 25.99 -6.93 -43.11
CA GLY A 139 24.88 -7.78 -43.52
C GLY A 139 25.19 -9.00 -44.39
N PHE A 140 26.45 -9.43 -44.48
CA PHE A 140 26.80 -10.70 -45.10
C PHE A 140 26.83 -11.78 -44.02
N ASN A 141 25.92 -12.74 -44.11
CA ASN A 141 26.15 -14.03 -43.47
C ASN A 141 27.43 -14.65 -44.07
N GLU A 142 28.06 -15.59 -43.35
CA GLU A 142 29.25 -16.35 -43.80
C GLU A 142 29.06 -17.03 -45.18
N ASP A 143 27.82 -17.11 -45.67
CA ASP A 143 27.39 -17.68 -46.95
C ASP A 143 27.00 -16.62 -48.03
N GLY A 144 27.33 -15.34 -47.84
CA GLY A 144 27.18 -14.30 -48.87
C GLY A 144 25.75 -13.95 -49.29
N THR A 145 24.74 -14.45 -48.57
CA THR A 145 23.32 -14.18 -48.80
C THR A 145 22.86 -12.94 -48.01
N PHE A 146 22.24 -11.99 -48.71
CA PHE A 146 21.70 -10.75 -48.15
C PHE A 146 20.30 -11.03 -47.57
N ASP A 147 20.18 -11.14 -46.24
CA ASP A 147 18.90 -11.36 -45.57
C ASP A 147 18.25 -10.03 -45.14
N PHE A 148 17.22 -9.58 -45.86
CA PHE A 148 16.43 -8.40 -45.50
C PHE A 148 15.61 -8.57 -44.22
N ALA A 149 15.46 -9.80 -43.68
CA ALA A 149 14.67 -10.05 -42.47
C ALA A 149 15.38 -9.59 -41.19
N ASP A 150 16.70 -9.39 -41.23
CA ASP A 150 17.51 -9.06 -40.05
C ASP A 150 17.77 -7.55 -39.85
N ASN A 151 17.25 -6.71 -40.75
CA ASN A 151 17.49 -5.26 -40.74
C ASN A 151 16.74 -4.49 -39.63
N ASN A 152 15.99 -5.17 -38.75
CA ASN A 152 15.36 -4.53 -37.59
C ASN A 152 15.69 -5.23 -36.27
N GLN A 153 16.98 -5.50 -36.07
CA GLN A 153 17.55 -5.86 -34.76
C GLN A 153 17.83 -4.65 -33.86
N ALA A 154 17.65 -3.43 -34.38
CA ALA A 154 17.85 -2.19 -33.62
C ALA A 154 16.97 -2.19 -32.37
N ARG A 155 17.62 -2.23 -31.21
CA ARG A 155 16.96 -2.22 -29.91
C ARG A 155 17.59 -1.17 -29.01
N TYR A 156 16.78 -0.62 -28.14
CA TYR A 156 17.25 0.23 -27.07
C TYR A 156 16.77 -0.33 -25.74
N ARG A 157 17.55 -0.07 -24.69
CA ARG A 157 17.22 -0.40 -23.31
C ARG A 157 17.46 0.84 -22.47
N VAL A 158 16.39 1.36 -21.87
CA VAL A 158 16.47 2.43 -20.88
C VAL A 158 16.48 1.80 -19.50
N LYS A 159 17.45 2.21 -18.69
CA LYS A 159 17.64 1.77 -17.31
C LYS A 159 17.49 2.97 -16.38
N ILE A 160 16.60 2.85 -15.41
CA ILE A 160 16.36 3.83 -14.36
C ILE A 160 16.87 3.19 -13.07
N GLU A 161 18.00 3.68 -12.57
CA GLU A 161 18.59 3.22 -11.32
C GLU A 161 18.49 4.29 -10.25
N GLY A 162 18.23 3.89 -9.02
CA GLY A 162 18.23 4.78 -7.87
C GLY A 162 19.18 4.28 -6.81
N LYS A 163 19.96 5.20 -6.24
CA LYS A 163 20.80 4.93 -5.08
C LYS A 163 20.55 6.00 -4.04
N LEU A 164 20.12 5.58 -2.85
CA LEU A 164 20.05 6.46 -1.71
C LEU A 164 21.48 6.85 -1.33
N LEU A 165 21.76 8.15 -1.31
CA LEU A 165 23.00 8.66 -0.74
C LEU A 165 22.80 8.64 0.77
N GLU A 166 23.53 7.76 1.46
CA GLU A 166 23.72 7.90 2.89
C GLU A 166 24.33 9.29 3.12
N GLY A 167 23.75 10.03 4.08
CA GLY A 167 24.04 11.43 4.31
C GLY A 167 25.54 11.71 4.25
N SER A 168 25.91 12.70 3.43
CA SER A 168 27.19 13.37 3.58
C SER A 168 27.38 13.72 5.06
N ASP A 169 28.51 13.30 5.60
CA ASP A 169 29.03 13.64 6.92
C ASP A 169 29.01 15.16 7.17
N ASP A 170 27.88 15.69 7.63
CA ASP A 170 27.84 17.00 8.26
C ASP A 170 27.07 16.88 9.59
N VAL A 171 27.85 16.94 10.65
CA VAL A 171 27.56 17.31 12.05
C VAL A 171 26.66 16.39 12.90
N THR A 172 27.29 15.42 13.57
CA THR A 172 27.49 15.46 15.04
C THR A 172 28.42 14.32 15.46
N GLU A 173 29.45 14.62 16.26
CA GLU A 173 30.44 13.69 16.83
C GLU A 173 29.84 12.71 17.87
N ASP A 174 28.61 12.24 17.69
CA ASP A 174 27.93 11.32 18.63
C ASP A 174 27.66 9.93 18.01
N SER A 175 28.49 9.53 17.03
CA SER A 175 28.38 8.25 16.33
C SER A 175 28.83 7.02 17.13
N GLU A 176 29.18 7.15 18.42
CA GLU A 176 29.55 5.98 19.24
C GLU A 176 28.34 5.12 19.66
N LEU A 177 27.11 5.67 19.63
CA LEU A 177 25.90 4.96 20.07
C LEU A 177 25.17 4.18 18.94
N LYS A 178 25.52 4.41 17.68
CA LYS A 178 24.84 3.78 16.52
C LYS A 178 25.39 2.38 16.17
N SER A 179 26.45 1.94 16.85
CA SER A 179 27.17 0.69 16.61
C SER A 179 26.52 -0.58 17.19
N THR A 180 25.40 -0.46 17.91
CA THR A 180 24.74 -1.59 18.61
C THR A 180 23.47 -2.11 17.93
N LEU A 181 23.00 -1.45 16.86
CA LEU A 181 21.84 -1.89 16.10
C LEU A 181 22.30 -2.67 14.87
N PRO A 182 21.62 -3.78 14.50
CA PRO A 182 21.96 -4.52 13.30
C PRO A 182 21.89 -3.60 12.07
N PRO A 183 22.83 -3.72 11.11
CA PRO A 183 22.83 -2.88 9.92
C PRO A 183 21.49 -3.05 9.20
N MET A 184 20.69 -2.00 9.21
CA MET A 184 19.41 -1.98 8.52
C MET A 184 19.70 -2.14 7.03
N ALA A 185 19.01 -3.07 6.37
CA ALA A 185 19.20 -3.30 4.94
C ALA A 185 19.00 -1.97 4.18
N PRO A 186 19.82 -1.67 3.17
CA PRO A 186 19.71 -0.43 2.41
C PRO A 186 18.31 -0.33 1.81
N ILE A 187 17.64 0.80 2.05
CA ILE A 187 16.33 1.09 1.47
C ILE A 187 16.54 1.27 -0.03
N LYS A 188 15.79 0.48 -0.80
CA LYS A 188 15.92 0.45 -2.26
C LYS A 188 15.09 1.54 -2.93
N MET A 189 15.42 1.88 -4.18
CA MET A 189 14.73 2.94 -4.94
C MET A 189 13.21 2.74 -5.02
N SER A 190 12.74 1.53 -5.35
CA SER A 190 11.30 1.28 -5.53
C SER A 190 10.48 1.49 -4.27
N HIS A 191 11.12 1.51 -3.09
CA HIS A 191 10.44 1.77 -1.83
C HIS A 191 9.71 3.11 -1.87
N PHE A 192 10.34 4.12 -2.48
CA PHE A 192 9.86 5.50 -2.53
C PHE A 192 8.83 5.78 -3.62
N PHE A 193 8.57 4.85 -4.55
CA PHE A 193 7.71 5.10 -5.71
C PHE A 193 6.54 4.11 -5.77
N LYS A 194 5.31 4.64 -5.83
CA LYS A 194 4.11 3.82 -6.05
C LYS A 194 3.92 3.47 -7.51
N ARG A 195 4.37 4.35 -8.40
CA ARG A 195 4.17 4.21 -9.85
C ARG A 195 5.25 4.94 -10.65
N VAL A 196 5.66 4.35 -11.76
CA VAL A 196 6.52 4.96 -12.77
C VAL A 196 5.86 4.81 -14.13
N THR A 197 5.71 5.89 -14.88
CA THR A 197 5.12 5.84 -16.23
C THR A 197 6.07 6.46 -17.25
N VAL A 198 6.10 5.88 -18.44
CA VAL A 198 6.95 6.31 -19.54
C VAL A 198 6.07 6.56 -20.75
N ASP A 199 5.97 7.83 -21.16
CA ASP A 199 5.17 8.30 -22.28
C ASP A 199 6.08 8.63 -23.47
N PHE A 200 5.72 8.15 -24.66
CA PHE A 200 6.48 8.37 -25.89
C PHE A 200 5.88 9.55 -26.65
N ASN A 201 6.68 10.59 -26.92
CA ASN A 201 6.27 11.76 -27.70
C ASN A 201 6.28 11.42 -29.20
N ARG A 202 5.32 10.61 -29.65
CA ARG A 202 5.09 10.28 -31.06
C ARG A 202 3.67 10.67 -31.44
N PRO A 203 3.43 11.32 -32.60
CA PRO A 203 2.06 11.66 -33.01
C PRO A 203 1.22 10.38 -33.15
N ALA A 204 0.00 10.41 -32.61
CA ALA A 204 -0.88 9.24 -32.51
C ALA A 204 -1.16 8.54 -33.87
N ALA A 205 -1.07 9.26 -34.99
CA ALA A 205 -1.23 8.72 -36.34
C ALA A 205 -0.06 7.81 -36.79
N LEU A 206 1.11 7.92 -36.16
CA LEU A 206 2.31 7.14 -36.47
C LEU A 206 2.70 6.20 -35.32
N GLN A 207 1.94 6.17 -34.23
CA GLN A 207 2.17 5.22 -33.14
C GLN A 207 1.81 3.82 -33.63
N SER A 208 2.81 3.03 -34.02
CA SER A 208 2.61 1.59 -34.12
C SER A 208 2.30 1.02 -32.74
N ASN A 209 1.64 -0.14 -32.69
CA ASN A 209 1.28 -0.83 -31.44
C ASN A 209 2.50 -1.11 -30.53
N ASP A 210 3.72 -1.01 -31.06
CA ASP A 210 4.97 -1.23 -30.33
C ASP A 210 5.35 -0.05 -29.42
N PHE A 211 4.75 1.14 -29.59
CA PHE A 211 5.06 2.36 -28.83
C PHE A 211 4.02 2.75 -27.77
N ASN A 212 3.33 1.77 -27.18
CA ASN A 212 2.37 2.01 -26.11
C ASN A 212 3.04 2.64 -24.86
N LYS A 213 2.27 3.39 -24.06
CA LYS A 213 2.71 3.86 -22.74
C LYS A 213 3.19 2.68 -21.88
N ILE A 214 4.31 2.84 -21.19
CA ILE A 214 4.79 1.85 -20.20
C ILE A 214 4.39 2.34 -18.82
N GLU A 215 3.83 1.44 -18.01
CA GLU A 215 3.43 1.72 -16.64
C GLU A 215 3.96 0.60 -15.74
N TRP A 216 4.77 0.99 -14.75
CA TRP A 216 5.21 0.15 -13.65
C TRP A 216 4.47 0.60 -12.39
N ILE A 217 3.79 -0.34 -11.73
CA ILE A 217 3.05 -0.11 -10.49
C ILE A 217 3.64 -1.06 -9.45
N LYS A 218 3.99 -0.51 -8.28
CA LYS A 218 4.46 -1.31 -7.15
C LYS A 218 3.33 -2.24 -6.70
N LYS A 219 3.58 -3.55 -6.66
CA LYS A 219 2.62 -4.56 -6.21
C LYS A 219 2.87 -4.91 -4.74
N ASP A 220 1.79 -5.08 -3.99
CA ASP A 220 1.88 -5.49 -2.59
C ASP A 220 2.55 -6.88 -2.47
N GLY A 221 3.66 -6.93 -1.74
CA GLY A 221 4.43 -8.15 -1.49
C GLY A 221 5.57 -8.45 -2.48
N GLU A 222 5.80 -7.61 -3.49
CA GLU A 222 6.98 -7.72 -4.35
C GLU A 222 8.22 -7.13 -3.62
N PRO A 223 9.40 -7.77 -3.69
CA PRO A 223 10.60 -7.20 -3.10
C PRO A 223 10.97 -5.89 -3.78
N ASP A 224 11.42 -4.93 -2.99
CA ASP A 224 11.88 -3.66 -3.55
C ASP A 224 13.09 -3.87 -4.51
N VAL A 225 13.25 -2.99 -5.49
CA VAL A 225 14.27 -3.00 -6.55
C VAL A 225 14.93 -1.63 -6.69
N ASP A 226 16.22 -1.63 -7.03
CA ASP A 226 16.99 -0.40 -7.29
C ASP A 226 17.03 -0.03 -8.78
N CYS A 227 16.63 -0.94 -9.66
CA CYS A 227 16.72 -0.78 -11.10
C CYS A 227 15.40 -1.17 -11.77
N ILE A 228 14.84 -0.24 -12.54
CA ILE A 228 13.72 -0.48 -13.45
C ILE A 228 14.25 -0.31 -14.87
N ALA A 229 14.18 -1.36 -15.68
CA ALA A 229 14.64 -1.31 -17.07
C ALA A 229 13.54 -1.76 -18.02
N PHE A 230 13.45 -1.09 -19.17
CA PHE A 230 12.60 -1.51 -20.28
C PHE A 230 13.39 -1.41 -21.58
N GLY A 231 13.03 -2.24 -22.54
CA GLY A 231 13.63 -2.19 -23.87
C GLY A 231 12.62 -2.50 -24.95
N ARG A 232 12.81 -1.88 -26.11
CA ARG A 232 11.98 -2.06 -27.30
C ARG A 232 12.86 -2.07 -28.55
N LYS A 233 12.29 -2.61 -29.62
CA LYS A 233 12.90 -2.52 -30.95
C LYS A 233 12.57 -1.16 -31.54
N SER A 234 13.59 -0.37 -31.85
CA SER A 234 13.46 0.91 -32.52
C SER A 234 14.83 1.37 -33.03
N ASP A 235 14.81 1.85 -34.25
CA ASP A 235 15.89 2.50 -34.99
C ASP A 235 15.70 4.03 -35.07
N GLU A 236 14.62 4.56 -34.50
CA GLU A 236 14.27 5.98 -34.51
C GLU A 236 14.60 6.66 -33.17
N GLU A 237 15.07 7.91 -33.24
CA GLU A 237 15.22 8.76 -32.06
C GLU A 237 13.86 9.26 -31.58
N LEU A 238 13.51 8.97 -30.32
CA LEU A 238 12.23 9.33 -29.72
C LEU A 238 12.43 10.08 -28.41
N GLN A 239 11.75 11.20 -28.27
CA GLN A 239 11.68 11.91 -26.99
C GLN A 239 10.68 11.20 -26.07
N VAL A 240 11.10 10.96 -24.82
CA VAL A 240 10.33 10.22 -23.83
C VAL A 240 10.16 11.05 -22.57
N THR A 241 8.96 11.04 -22.01
CA THR A 241 8.63 11.68 -20.73
C THR A 241 8.48 10.61 -19.66
N ILE A 242 9.34 10.64 -18.64
CA ILE A 242 9.30 9.71 -17.52
C ILE A 242 8.65 10.44 -16.33
N ASN A 243 7.51 9.93 -15.85
CA ASN A 243 6.85 10.42 -14.65
C ASN A 243 7.06 9.43 -13.50
N LEU A 244 7.54 9.95 -12.36
CA LEU A 244 7.78 9.18 -11.14
C LEU A 244 6.78 9.64 -10.07
N TYR A 245 6.00 8.73 -9.52
CA TYR A 245 5.00 9.01 -8.49
C TYR A 245 5.48 8.46 -7.16
N LEU A 246 5.68 9.34 -6.17
CA LEU A 246 6.13 8.94 -4.84
C LEU A 246 5.04 8.18 -4.06
N ASP A 247 5.48 7.24 -3.23
CA ASP A 247 4.70 6.48 -2.25
C ASP A 247 4.80 7.16 -0.88
N GLU A 248 4.10 8.28 -0.71
CA GLU A 248 4.04 9.00 0.57
C GLU A 248 2.81 8.57 1.36
N GLN A 249 3.02 8.19 2.62
CA GLN A 249 1.95 7.84 3.56
C GLN A 249 2.08 8.69 4.83
N PRO A 250 1.16 9.63 5.12
CA PRO A 250 0.01 10.05 4.28
C PRO A 250 0.43 10.81 3.01
N GLU A 251 -0.39 10.74 1.96
CA GLU A 251 -0.13 11.45 0.70
C GLU A 251 -0.06 12.97 0.93
N ARG A 252 1.03 13.61 0.47
CA ARG A 252 1.13 15.08 0.44
C ARG A 252 0.83 15.60 -0.96
N PHE A 253 0.16 16.74 -0.99
CA PHE A 253 -0.25 17.39 -2.23
C PHE A 253 0.39 18.76 -2.31
N LYS A 254 0.76 19.16 -3.52
CA LYS A 254 1.09 20.55 -3.81
C LYS A 254 -0.21 21.36 -3.87
N LEU A 255 -0.31 22.38 -3.04
CA LEU A 255 -1.51 23.22 -3.00
C LEU A 255 -1.55 24.18 -4.19
N SER A 256 -2.76 24.56 -4.59
CA SER A 256 -2.91 25.63 -5.58
C SER A 256 -2.40 26.95 -4.98
N PRO A 257 -1.82 27.87 -5.76
CA PRO A 257 -1.28 29.11 -5.22
C PRO A 257 -2.25 29.91 -4.31
N PRO A 258 -3.56 30.01 -4.63
CA PRO A 258 -4.51 30.68 -3.73
C PRO A 258 -4.68 29.96 -2.38
N LEU A 259 -4.74 28.62 -2.40
CA LEU A 259 -4.89 27.82 -1.19
C LEU A 259 -3.61 27.81 -0.35
N ALA A 260 -2.46 27.79 -1.02
CA ALA A 260 -1.16 27.90 -0.38
C ALA A 260 -1.02 29.25 0.35
N TRP A 261 -1.46 30.33 -0.27
CA TRP A 261 -1.49 31.66 0.34
C TRP A 261 -2.44 31.73 1.54
N LEU A 262 -3.62 31.11 1.44
CA LEU A 262 -4.61 31.09 2.53
C LEU A 262 -4.12 30.33 3.76
N LEU A 263 -3.46 29.18 3.54
CA LEU A 263 -3.04 28.26 4.59
C LEU A 263 -1.57 28.44 5.01
N ASP A 264 -0.82 29.30 4.32
CA ASP A 264 0.64 29.49 4.47
C ASP A 264 1.44 28.18 4.33
N MET A 265 1.04 27.33 3.36
CA MET A 265 1.65 26.02 3.12
C MET A 265 1.74 25.71 1.62
N ASP A 266 2.92 25.37 1.11
CA ASP A 266 3.08 24.94 -0.30
C ASP A 266 2.70 23.47 -0.54
N THR A 267 2.93 22.63 0.49
CA THR A 267 2.61 21.20 0.46
C THR A 267 1.98 20.77 1.78
N ALA A 268 0.90 20.00 1.70
CA ALA A 268 0.17 19.58 2.89
C ALA A 268 -0.53 18.24 2.66
N THR A 269 -0.84 17.52 3.73
CA THR A 269 -1.70 16.34 3.65
C THR A 269 -3.16 16.78 3.52
N ARG A 270 -4.03 15.90 3.05
CA ARG A 270 -5.46 16.21 2.98
C ARG A 270 -6.05 16.59 4.35
N ALA A 271 -5.59 15.95 5.42
CA ALA A 271 -6.06 16.25 6.77
C ALA A 271 -5.64 17.67 7.19
N ASP A 272 -4.38 18.05 6.94
CA ASP A 272 -3.86 19.38 7.25
C ASP A 272 -4.60 20.47 6.49
N VAL A 273 -4.90 20.24 5.20
CA VAL A 273 -5.67 21.20 4.38
C VAL A 273 -7.07 21.40 4.94
N VAL A 274 -7.77 20.32 5.27
CA VAL A 274 -9.13 20.39 5.82
C VAL A 274 -9.12 21.10 7.17
N GLN A 275 -8.15 20.77 8.02
CA GLN A 275 -7.99 21.41 9.33
C GLN A 275 -7.67 22.90 9.18
N GLY A 276 -6.77 23.26 8.27
CA GLY A 276 -6.42 24.66 8.00
C GLY A 276 -7.59 25.49 7.47
N ILE A 277 -8.39 24.93 6.56
CA ILE A 277 -9.62 25.60 6.08
C ILE A 277 -10.63 25.78 7.21
N TRP A 278 -10.78 24.76 8.06
CA TRP A 278 -11.68 24.80 9.21
C TRP A 278 -11.24 25.83 10.26
N ASP A 279 -9.93 25.94 10.50
CA ASP A 279 -9.35 26.93 11.41
C ASP A 279 -9.50 28.35 10.85
N TYR A 280 -9.31 28.53 9.54
CA TYR A 280 -9.61 29.78 8.84
C TYR A 280 -11.09 30.18 9.01
N ALA A 281 -12.02 29.27 8.70
CA ALA A 281 -13.45 29.54 8.82
C ALA A 281 -13.87 29.92 10.25
N ARG A 282 -13.27 29.28 11.27
CA ARG A 282 -13.52 29.62 12.68
C ARG A 282 -12.94 30.97 13.08
N LEU A 283 -11.73 31.29 12.62
CA LEU A 283 -11.07 32.56 12.92
C LEU A 283 -11.86 33.76 12.39
N PHE A 284 -12.38 33.64 11.17
CA PHE A 284 -13.16 34.69 10.51
C PHE A 284 -14.67 34.59 10.78
N LYS A 285 -15.12 33.64 11.62
CA LYS A 285 -16.53 33.40 11.98
C LYS A 285 -17.43 33.21 10.76
N LEU A 286 -16.94 32.47 9.78
CA LEU A 286 -17.64 32.16 8.53
C LEU A 286 -18.58 30.95 8.66
N THR A 287 -18.59 30.28 9.80
CA THR A 287 -19.51 29.20 10.14
C THR A 287 -20.91 29.75 10.45
N ASP A 288 -21.95 29.14 9.88
CA ASP A 288 -23.33 29.49 10.19
C ASP A 288 -23.65 29.17 11.67
N PRO A 289 -24.16 30.12 12.47
CA PRO A 289 -24.50 29.87 13.88
C PRO A 289 -25.63 28.85 14.08
N GLU A 290 -26.49 28.63 13.07
CA GLU A 290 -27.58 27.65 13.15
C GLU A 290 -27.17 26.26 12.62
N ASP A 291 -26.19 26.18 11.72
CA ASP A 291 -25.68 24.93 11.14
C ASP A 291 -24.15 24.95 10.98
N GLU A 292 -23.43 24.44 11.99
CA GLU A 292 -21.96 24.36 12.01
C GLU A 292 -21.35 23.52 10.86
N ARG A 293 -22.17 22.81 10.07
CA ARG A 293 -21.73 22.08 8.87
C ARG A 293 -21.63 22.97 7.64
N ARG A 294 -22.14 24.19 7.70
CA ARG A 294 -22.12 25.16 6.60
C ARG A 294 -21.09 26.24 6.87
N VAL A 295 -20.22 26.44 5.89
CA VAL A 295 -19.23 27.51 5.87
C VAL A 295 -19.59 28.45 4.72
N THR A 296 -19.66 29.74 5.01
CA THR A 296 -19.85 30.79 4.00
C THR A 296 -18.50 31.14 3.40
N CYS A 297 -18.35 30.98 2.08
CA CYS A 297 -17.16 31.44 1.38
C CYS A 297 -17.29 32.95 1.13
N ASP A 298 -16.32 33.73 1.61
CA ASP A 298 -16.24 35.18 1.44
C ASP A 298 -15.63 35.63 0.11
#